data_AF-J7TST9-F1
#
_entry.id   AF-J7TST9-F1
#
_cell.length_a   1.000
_cell.length_b   1.000
_cell.length_c   1.000
_cell.angle_alpha   90.00
_cell.angle_beta   90.00
_cell.angle_gamma   90.00
#
_symmetry.space_group_name_H-M   'P 1'
#
loop_
_entity.id
_entity.type
_entity.pdbx_description
1 polymer ?
#
loop_
_entity_poly.entity_id
_entity_poly.type
_entity_poly.pdbx_seq_one_letter_code
_entity_poly.pdbx_strand_id
1 'polypeptide(L)'
;MQVILPDEQIHQIQLLLSNLIQKEIKQQLEKNPLSCPYLNKQQTCDYLGISNNTLDSWIQKGLPSIKIGKTIRFHKESIDRWLNSNN
;
A
#
# COMPACT_ATOMS: atom_id res chain seq x y z
N MET A 1 -40.95 -15.91 -13.52
CA MET A 1 -41.03 -16.40 -12.13
C MET A 1 -40.18 -15.46 -11.29
N GLN A 2 -40.78 -14.62 -10.45
CA GLN A 2 -40.03 -13.70 -9.58
C GLN A 2 -39.68 -14.43 -8.29
N VAL A 3 -38.39 -14.52 -7.97
CA VAL A 3 -37.93 -15.04 -6.68
C VAL A 3 -38.11 -13.91 -5.67
N ILE A 4 -39.15 -14.01 -4.85
CA ILE A 4 -39.38 -13.09 -3.73
C ILE A 4 -38.75 -13.74 -2.51
N LEU A 5 -37.64 -13.16 -2.03
CA LEU A 5 -36.99 -13.60 -0.80
C LEU A 5 -37.72 -12.96 0.40
N PRO A 6 -38.07 -13.73 1.44
CA PRO A 6 -38.54 -13.19 2.70
C PRO A 6 -37.52 -12.25 3.34
N ASP A 7 -37.98 -11.22 4.05
CA ASP A 7 -37.11 -10.23 4.69
C ASP A 7 -36.07 -10.85 5.63
N GLU A 8 -36.43 -11.95 6.30
CA GLU A 8 -35.50 -12.70 7.15
C GLU A 8 -34.34 -13.29 6.34
N GLN A 9 -34.61 -13.85 5.14
CA GLN A 9 -33.56 -14.37 4.27
C GLN A 9 -32.67 -13.24 3.73
N ILE A 10 -33.25 -12.09 3.40
CA ILE A 10 -32.50 -10.90 3.00
C ILE A 10 -31.57 -10.44 4.14
N HIS A 11 -32.07 -10.41 5.37
CA HIS A 11 -31.30 -10.03 6.54
C HIS A 11 -30.13 -11.00 6.81
N GLN A 12 -30.37 -12.31 6.72
CA GLN A 12 -29.31 -13.31 6.86
C GLN A 12 -28.21 -13.15 5.80
N ILE A 13 -28.62 -12.90 4.54
CA ILE A 13 -27.66 -12.65 3.45
C ILE A 13 -26.85 -11.37 3.72
N GLN A 14 -27.48 -10.30 4.18
CA GLN A 14 -26.78 -9.05 4.52
C GLN A 14 -25.76 -9.26 5.63
N LEU A 15 -26.11 -10.05 6.66
CA LEU A 15 -25.21 -10.33 7.78
C LEU A 15 -24.03 -11.21 7.35
N LEU A 16 -24.27 -12.21 6.50
CA LEU A 16 -23.21 -13.04 5.93
C LEU A 16 -22.27 -12.20 5.06
N LEU A 17 -22.83 -11.36 4.19
CA LEU A 17 -22.05 -10.52 3.30
C LEU A 17 -21.21 -9.49 4.07
N SER A 18 -21.78 -8.84 5.09
CA SER A 18 -21.04 -7.87 5.90
C SER A 18 -19.85 -8.52 6.61
N ASN A 19 -20.04 -9.70 7.19
CA ASN A 19 -18.98 -10.47 7.82
C ASN A 19 -17.88 -10.88 6.83
N LEU A 20 -18.25 -11.32 5.62
CA LEU A 20 -17.30 -11.67 4.57
C LEU A 20 -16.47 -10.46 4.12
N ILE A 21 -17.12 -9.32 3.88
CA ILE A 21 -16.43 -8.08 3.50
C ILE A 21 -15.48 -7.63 4.61
N GLN A 22 -15.94 -7.60 5.86
CA GLN A 22 -15.09 -7.21 7.01
C GLN A 22 -13.87 -8.12 7.14
N LYS A 23 -14.06 -9.44 6.97
CA LYS A 23 -12.98 -10.42 7.02
C LYS A 23 -11.97 -10.18 5.91
N GLU A 24 -12.42 -10.00 4.67
CA GLU A 24 -11.52 -9.78 3.54
C GLU A 24 -10.73 -8.49 3.70
N ILE A 25 -11.39 -7.38 4.07
CA ILE A 25 -10.72 -6.11 4.36
C ILE A 25 -9.64 -6.33 5.42
N LYS A 26 -9.99 -6.91 6.57
CA LYS A 26 -9.04 -7.16 7.66
C LYS A 26 -7.83 -7.98 7.19
N GLN A 27 -8.05 -9.04 6.42
CA GLN A 27 -6.98 -9.86 5.87
C GLN A 27 -6.07 -9.07 4.92
N GLN A 28 -6.63 -8.18 4.10
CA GLN A 28 -5.86 -7.32 3.21
C GLN A 28 -5.05 -6.27 4.00
N LEU A 29 -5.63 -5.67 5.06
CA LEU A 29 -4.92 -4.74 5.95
C LEU A 29 -3.78 -5.43 6.71
N GLU A 30 -3.95 -6.69 7.11
CA GLU A 30 -2.91 -7.48 7.78
C GLU A 30 -1.79 -7.93 6.83
N LYS A 31 -2.13 -8.32 5.59
CA LYS A 31 -1.16 -8.71 4.55
C LYS A 31 -0.38 -7.50 4.01
N ASN A 32 -1.03 -6.35 3.91
CA ASN A 32 -0.41 -5.08 3.59
C ASN A 32 -0.50 -4.18 4.82
N PRO A 33 0.43 -4.31 5.79
CA PRO A 33 0.44 -3.45 6.97
C PRO A 33 0.47 -2.00 6.50
N LEU A 34 -0.69 -1.34 6.56
CA LEU A 34 -0.99 -0.06 5.93
C LEU A 34 -0.24 1.13 6.54
N SER A 35 0.81 0.89 7.31
CA SER A 35 1.35 1.90 8.20
C SER A 35 2.86 1.84 8.38
N CYS A 36 3.60 1.12 7.53
CA CYS A 36 5.04 1.36 7.44
C CYS A 36 5.30 2.38 6.32
N PRO A 37 5.45 3.68 6.63
CA PRO A 37 5.74 4.70 5.62
C PRO A 37 7.16 4.55 5.05
N TYR A 38 7.98 3.69 5.66
CA TYR A 38 9.35 3.41 5.27
C TYR A 38 9.43 2.20 4.35
N LEU A 39 9.86 2.46 3.12
CA LEU A 39 10.14 1.47 2.11
C LEU A 39 11.62 1.07 2.15
N ASN A 40 11.91 -0.20 1.90
CA ASN A 40 13.26 -0.63 1.54
C ASN A 40 13.55 -0.32 0.06
N LYS A 41 14.78 -0.58 -0.39
CA LYS A 41 15.21 -0.28 -1.77
C LYS A 41 14.33 -0.96 -2.83
N GLN A 42 14.05 -2.25 -2.66
CA GLN A 42 13.20 -3.01 -3.58
C GLN A 42 11.77 -2.43 -3.62
N GLN A 43 11.17 -2.24 -2.44
CA GLN A 43 9.83 -1.66 -2.34
C GLN A 43 9.75 -0.25 -2.93
N THR A 44 10.84 0.52 -2.86
CA THR A 44 10.91 1.86 -3.44
C THR A 44 10.95 1.81 -4.97
N CYS A 45 11.71 0.86 -5.54
CA CYS A 45 11.68 0.59 -6.98
C CYS A 45 10.26 0.21 -7.44
N ASP A 46 9.61 -0.71 -6.72
CA ASP A 46 8.27 -1.18 -7.05
C ASP A 46 7.24 -0.04 -6.92
N TYR A 47 7.35 0.79 -5.88
CA TYR A 47 6.48 1.94 -5.65
C TYR A 47 6.61 3.02 -6.74
N LEU A 48 7.83 3.28 -7.19
CA LEU A 48 8.12 4.30 -8.20
C LEU A 48 8.00 3.78 -9.64
N GLY A 49 7.92 2.46 -9.83
CA GLY A 49 7.94 1.83 -11.16
C GLY A 49 9.28 1.99 -11.89
N ILE A 50 10.41 2.00 -11.16
CA ILE A 50 11.75 2.24 -11.73
C ILE A 50 12.73 1.10 -11.44
N SER A 51 13.81 1.05 -12.23
CA SER A 51 14.91 0.10 -11.99
C SER A 51 15.76 0.49 -10.78
N ASN A 52 16.46 -0.49 -10.20
CA ASN A 52 17.40 -0.27 -9.10
C ASN A 52 18.51 0.73 -9.46
N ASN A 53 19.01 0.67 -10.69
CA ASN A 53 20.05 1.60 -11.19
C ASN A 53 19.51 3.05 -11.27
N THR A 54 18.24 3.20 -11.66
CA THR A 54 17.57 4.50 -11.70
C THR A 54 17.42 5.06 -10.28
N LEU A 55 16.99 4.22 -9.34
CA LEU A 55 16.88 4.61 -7.93
C LEU A 55 18.24 5.04 -7.36
N ASP A 56 19.32 4.31 -7.67
CA ASP A 56 20.69 4.71 -7.26
C ASP A 56 21.11 6.06 -7.82
N SER A 57 20.81 6.33 -9.09
CA SER A 57 21.03 7.64 -9.69
C SER A 57 20.24 8.74 -8.97
N TRP A 58 19.00 8.47 -8.56
CA TRP A 58 18.18 9.45 -7.83
C TRP A 58 18.70 9.70 -6.42
N ILE A 59 19.19 8.66 -5.73
CA ILE A 59 19.87 8.81 -4.43
C ILE A 59 21.09 9.72 -4.57
N GLN A 60 21.90 9.52 -5.62
CA GLN A 60 23.04 10.40 -5.93
C GLN A 60 22.61 11.85 -6.24
N LYS A 61 21.42 12.04 -6.83
CA LYS A 61 20.80 13.34 -7.09
C LYS A 61 20.10 13.96 -5.87
N GLY A 62 20.13 13.31 -4.71
CA GLY A 62 19.57 13.85 -3.47
C GLY A 62 18.17 13.38 -3.12
N LEU A 63 17.70 12.24 -3.65
CA LEU A 63 16.46 11.61 -3.19
C LEU A 63 16.51 11.37 -1.66
N PRO A 64 15.50 11.82 -0.88
CA PRO A 64 15.49 11.68 0.57
C PRO A 64 15.55 10.22 1.01
N SER A 65 16.57 9.90 1.80
CA SER A 65 16.80 8.54 2.29
C SER A 65 17.41 8.54 3.70
N ILE A 66 17.11 7.50 4.47
CA ILE A 66 17.60 7.31 5.84
C ILE A 66 18.47 6.07 5.84
N LYS A 67 19.74 6.23 6.22
CA LYS A 67 20.70 5.13 6.34
C LYS A 67 20.80 4.67 7.80
N ILE A 68 20.48 3.41 8.05
CA ILE A 68 20.56 2.77 9.36
C ILE A 68 21.49 1.55 9.22
N GLY A 69 22.74 1.70 9.66
CA GLY A 69 23.78 0.70 9.49
C GLY A 69 24.05 0.41 8.00
N LYS A 70 23.82 -0.86 7.59
CA LYS A 70 23.95 -1.31 6.19
C LYS A 70 22.66 -1.17 5.37
N THR A 71 21.56 -0.77 6.00
CA THR A 71 20.25 -0.66 5.33
C THR A 71 19.90 0.78 5.02
N ILE A 72 19.15 0.96 3.93
CA ILE A 72 18.58 2.26 3.56
C ILE A 72 17.05 2.14 3.56
N ARG A 73 16.39 3.21 4.00
CA ARG A 73 14.93 3.34 4.06
C ARG A 73 14.48 4.65 3.45
N PHE A 74 13.30 4.63 2.85
CA PHE A 74 12.72 5.79 2.17
C PHE A 74 11.32 6.06 2.70
N HIS A 75 11.07 7.28 3.14
CA HIS A 75 9.74 7.70 3.58
C HIS A 75 8.90 8.09 2.36
N LYS A 76 7.73 7.47 2.16
CA LYS A 76 6.87 7.70 0.98
C LYS A 76 6.61 9.19 0.71
N GLU A 77 6.12 9.93 1.71
CA GLU A 77 5.82 11.36 1.51
C GLU A 77 7.05 12.19 1.16
N SER A 78 8.25 11.79 1.62
CA SER A 78 9.48 12.52 1.31
C SER A 78 9.91 12.29 -0.12
N ILE A 79 9.69 11.08 -0.64
CA ILE A 79 9.84 10.76 -2.07
C ILE A 79 8.88 11.63 -2.89
N ASP A 80 7.59 11.64 -2.53
CA ASP A 80 6.56 12.38 -3.28
C ASP A 80 6.83 13.89 -3.29
N ARG A 81 7.23 14.46 -2.15
CA ARG A 81 7.65 15.87 -2.06
C ARG A 81 8.85 16.15 -2.95
N TRP A 82 9.85 15.27 -2.95
CA TRP A 82 11.03 15.44 -3.80
C TRP A 82 10.67 15.37 -5.29
N LEU A 83 9.80 14.45 -5.70
CA LEU A 83 9.31 14.36 -7.08
C LEU A 83 8.58 15.63 -7.51
N ASN A 84 7.69 16.15 -6.66
CA ASN A 84 6.93 17.36 -6.95
C ASN A 84 7.80 18.62 -7.00
N SER A 85 8.89 18.67 -6.22
CA SER A 85 9.83 19.80 -6.24
C SER A 85 10.83 19.77 -7.40
N ASN A 86 10.94 18.65 -8.12
CA ASN A 86 11.83 18.49 -9.29
C ASN A 86 11.08 18.46 -10.63
N ASN A 87 9.78 18.76 -10.62
CA ASN A 87 8.99 19.13 -11.82
C ASN A 87 9.06 20.64 -12.04
#